data_AF-A0AA36UK04-F1
#
_entry.id   AF-A0AA36UK04-F1
#
_cell.length_a   1.000
_cell.length_b   1.000
_cell.length_c   1.000
_cell.angle_alpha   90.00
_cell.angle_beta   90.00
_cell.angle_gamma   90.00
#
_symmetry.space_group_name_H-M   'P 1'
#
loop_
_entity.id
_entity.type
_entity.pdbx_description
1 polymer ?
#
loop_
_entity_poly.entity_id
_entity_poly.type
_entity_poly.pdbx_seq_one_letter_code
_entity_poly.pdbx_strand_id
1 'polypeptide(L)'
;MNIHKFNALECTQNNKRFYISVISNNILRSICYVSSREENPTEGFQRSLNKARAKDIAEYMDKRNGIIPSALILSAQNNAQFTFDAKKSEITFSEKKIVLWY
;
A
#
# COMPACT_ATOMS: atom_id res chain seq x y z
N MET A 1 1.02 -18.47 8.18
CA MET A 1 0.91 -17.42 7.15
C MET A 1 -0.39 -16.69 7.40
N ASN A 2 -0.37 -15.41 7.76
CA ASN A 2 -1.61 -14.67 7.99
C ASN A 2 -2.21 -14.27 6.64
N ILE A 3 -3.53 -14.40 6.55
CA ILE A 3 -4.32 -13.99 5.39
C ILE A 3 -5.21 -12.86 5.88
N HIS A 4 -5.16 -11.73 5.17
CA HIS A 4 -6.01 -10.59 5.47
C HIS A 4 -7.15 -10.52 4.46
N LYS A 5 -8.32 -10.12 4.96
CA LYS A 5 -9.54 -9.92 4.17
C LYS A 5 -10.14 -8.58 4.52
N PHE A 6 -10.53 -7.82 3.51
CA PHE A 6 -11.17 -6.54 3.68
C PHE A 6 -12.23 -6.32 2.62
N ASN A 7 -13.29 -5.61 2.99
CA ASN A 7 -14.23 -5.07 2.03
C ASN A 7 -13.51 -4.06 1.13
N ALA A 8 -13.78 -4.14 -0.16
CA ALA A 8 -13.20 -3.24 -1.14
C ALA A 8 -14.21 -2.88 -2.23
N LEU A 9 -14.08 -1.64 -2.70
CA LEU A 9 -14.73 -1.18 -3.91
C LEU A 9 -13.83 -1.50 -5.11
N GLU A 10 -14.33 -2.29 -6.06
CA GLU A 10 -13.67 -2.48 -7.36
C GLU A 10 -13.95 -1.26 -8.25
N CYS A 11 -12.88 -0.68 -8.77
CA CYS A 11 -12.92 0.45 -9.69
C CYS A 11 -12.25 0.04 -11.00
N THR A 12 -12.88 0.38 -12.12
CA THR A 12 -12.30 0.18 -13.45
C THR A 12 -12.18 1.51 -14.17
N GLN A 13 -10.97 1.85 -14.63
CA GLN A 13 -10.70 3.05 -15.42
C GLN A 13 -9.64 2.75 -16.46
N ASN A 14 -9.86 3.15 -17.72
CA ASN A 14 -8.94 2.90 -18.84
C ASN A 14 -8.47 1.44 -18.94
N ASN A 15 -9.40 0.48 -18.83
CA ASN A 15 -9.14 -0.97 -18.81
C ASN A 15 -8.19 -1.44 -17.69
N LYS A 16 -7.94 -0.61 -16.66
CA LYS A 16 -7.20 -0.97 -15.46
C LYS A 16 -8.16 -1.12 -14.29
N ARG A 17 -7.94 -2.15 -13.48
CA ARG A 17 -8.70 -2.43 -12.27
C ARG A 17 -7.88 -2.07 -11.04
N PHE A 18 -8.50 -1.40 -10.09
CA PHE A 18 -7.93 -1.09 -8.79
C PHE A 18 -9.01 -1.20 -7.72
N TYR A 19 -8.57 -1.36 -6.48
CA TYR A 19 -9.46 -1.64 -5.35
C TYR A 19 -9.24 -0.62 -4.25
N ILE A 20 -10.34 -0.06 -3.74
CA ILE A 20 -10.31 0.89 -2.63
C ILE A 20 -10.78 0.16 -1.37
N SER A 21 -9.96 0.14 -0.34
CA SER A 21 -10.25 -0.55 0.93
C SER A 21 -9.80 0.30 2.11
N VAL A 22 -10.51 0.18 3.23
CA VAL A 22 -10.11 0.76 4.51
C VAL A 22 -9.31 -0.30 5.27
N ILE A 23 -8.06 0.00 5.60
CA ILE A 23 -7.13 -0.93 6.27
C ILE A 23 -6.55 -0.23 7.50
N SER A 24 -6.45 -0.96 8.62
CA SER A 24 -5.85 -0.41 9.84
C SER A 24 -4.33 -0.21 9.68
N ASN A 25 -3.80 0.82 10.36
CA ASN A 25 -2.37 1.14 10.33
C ASN A 25 -1.49 -0.05 10.77
N ASN A 26 -1.94 -0.83 11.76
CA ASN A 26 -1.19 -1.99 12.26
C ASN A 26 -0.94 -3.03 11.16
N ILE A 27 -1.91 -3.24 10.27
CA ILE A 27 -1.79 -4.18 9.16
C ILE A 27 -1.00 -3.57 8.02
N LEU A 28 -1.21 -2.28 7.71
CA LEU A 28 -0.39 -1.57 6.72
C LEU A 28 1.10 -1.64 7.07
N ARG A 29 1.46 -1.45 8.34
CA ARG A 29 2.84 -1.53 8.82
C ARG A 29 3.45 -2.92 8.67
N SER A 30 2.66 -4.00 8.75
CA SER A 30 3.18 -5.37 8.61
C SER A 30 3.36 -5.78 7.14
N ILE A 31 2.59 -5.19 6.22
CA ILE A 31 2.62 -5.57 4.80
C ILE A 31 3.44 -4.63 3.91
N CYS A 32 3.61 -3.37 4.33
CA CYS A 32 4.32 -2.35 3.55
C CYS A 32 5.81 -2.33 3.88
N TYR A 33 6.66 -2.47 2.86
CA TYR A 33 8.11 -2.25 2.97
C TYR A 33 8.56 -1.19 1.97
N VAL A 34 9.51 -0.34 2.39
CA VAL A 34 10.14 0.65 1.52
C VAL A 34 11.23 -0.03 0.70
N SER A 35 11.02 -0.19 -0.60
CA SER A 35 12.06 -0.67 -1.51
C SER A 35 13.22 0.34 -1.56
N SER A 36 14.41 -0.07 -1.15
CA SER A 36 15.66 0.70 -1.28
C SER A 36 16.38 0.39 -2.60
N ARG A 37 15.63 0.16 -3.70
CA ARG A 37 16.25 -0.15 -4.99
C ARG A 37 16.98 1.10 -5.49
N GLU A 38 18.28 0.94 -5.73
CA GLU A 38 19.16 1.92 -6.36
C GLU A 38 18.50 2.48 -7.62
N GLU A 39 18.56 3.81 -7.74
CA GLU A 39 18.08 4.58 -8.89
C GLU A 39 18.62 3.97 -10.19
N ASN A 40 17.74 3.37 -10.99
CA ASN A 40 18.03 3.11 -12.39
C ASN A 40 17.39 4.27 -13.17
N PRO A 41 18.16 5.26 -13.65
CA PRO A 41 17.62 6.51 -14.22
C PRO A 41 16.75 6.32 -15.47
N THR A 42 16.79 5.13 -16.07
CA THR A 42 16.17 4.79 -17.35
C THR A 42 14.71 4.32 -17.23
N GLU A 43 14.25 3.86 -16.06
CA GLU A 43 12.91 3.23 -15.90
C GLU A 43 11.86 4.10 -15.19
N GLY A 44 12.20 5.35 -14.85
CA GLY A 44 11.27 6.31 -14.28
C GLY A 44 11.54 6.62 -12.82
N PHE A 45 11.25 7.87 -12.47
CA PHE A 45 11.54 8.43 -11.16
C PHE A 45 10.69 7.78 -10.06
N GLN A 46 11.35 7.16 -9.09
CA GLN A 46 10.81 6.99 -7.74
C GLN A 46 11.41 8.09 -6.85
N ARG A 47 10.62 8.71 -5.96
CA ARG A 47 11.20 9.65 -4.98
C ARG A 47 12.07 8.84 -4.02
N SER A 48 13.39 9.02 -4.08
CA SER A 48 14.34 8.54 -3.08
C SER A 48 13.80 8.83 -1.67
N LEU A 49 13.82 7.83 -0.79
CA LEU A 49 13.27 7.91 0.58
C LEU A 49 13.92 9.08 1.32
N ASN A 50 13.22 10.21 1.40
CA ASN A 50 13.67 11.34 2.18
C ASN A 50 13.44 11.04 3.67
N LYS A 51 14.50 10.65 4.36
CA LYS A 51 14.49 10.31 5.80
C LYS A 51 13.92 11.43 6.67
N ALA A 52 14.18 12.70 6.33
CA ALA A 52 13.63 13.84 7.06
C ALA A 52 12.11 13.88 6.91
N ARG A 53 11.61 13.72 5.67
CA ARG A 53 10.16 13.66 5.41
C ARG A 53 9.48 12.46 6.07
N ALA A 54 10.13 11.30 6.13
CA ALA A 54 9.61 10.13 6.84
C ALA A 54 9.51 10.39 8.35
N LYS A 55 10.49 11.08 8.93
CA LYS A 55 10.47 11.50 10.34
C LYS A 55 9.35 12.50 10.60
N ASP A 56 9.16 13.49 9.72
CA ASP A 56 8.08 14.48 9.85
C ASP A 56 6.70 13.82 9.81
N ILE A 57 6.51 12.82 8.93
CA ILE A 57 5.28 12.02 8.89
C ILE A 57 5.09 11.25 10.19
N ALA A 58 6.13 10.59 10.70
CA ALA A 58 6.05 9.86 11.98
C ALA A 58 5.69 10.80 13.14
N GLU A 59 6.32 11.97 13.24
CA GLU A 59 5.99 12.96 14.27
C GLU A 59 4.57 13.53 14.12
N TYR A 60 4.10 13.75 12.89
CA TYR A 60 2.74 14.18 12.63
C TYR A 60 1.72 13.14 13.11
N MET A 61 1.97 11.85 12.84
CA MET A 61 1.11 10.75 13.26
C MET A 61 1.12 10.57 14.79
N ASP A 62 2.31 10.49 15.40
CA ASP A 62 2.47 10.07 16.79
C ASP A 62 2.27 11.20 17.80
N LYS A 63 2.69 12.43 17.47
CA LYS A 63 2.69 13.56 18.42
C LYS A 63 1.51 14.52 18.22
N ARG A 64 0.91 14.53 17.02
CA ARG A 64 -0.15 15.50 16.67
C ARG A 64 -1.51 14.87 16.40
N ASN A 65 -1.67 13.57 16.67
CA ASN A 65 -2.84 12.78 16.26
C ASN A 65 -3.21 13.03 14.80
N GLY A 66 -2.19 13.24 13.97
CA GLY A 66 -2.35 13.56 12.56
C GLY A 66 -3.02 12.41 11.82
N ILE A 67 -3.91 12.75 10.92
CA ILE A 67 -4.52 11.79 9.99
C ILE A 67 -3.90 12.08 8.64
N ILE A 68 -3.41 11.06 7.94
CA ILE A 68 -3.04 11.20 6.53
C ILE A 68 -4.34 11.07 5.74
N PRO A 69 -4.91 12.16 5.20
CA PRO A 69 -6.19 12.10 4.50
C PRO A 69 -6.04 11.52 3.09
N SER A 70 -4.81 11.47 2.56
CA SER A 70 -4.52 10.95 1.23
C SER A 70 -4.53 9.43 1.20
N ALA A 71 -5.24 8.84 0.23
CA ALA A 71 -5.18 7.41 -0.03
C ALA A 71 -3.76 6.97 -0.39
N LEU A 72 -3.36 5.79 0.11
CA LEU A 72 -2.13 5.14 -0.30
C LEU A 72 -2.41 4.28 -1.54
N ILE A 73 -1.63 4.47 -2.60
CA ILE A 73 -1.69 3.63 -3.79
C ILE A 73 -0.71 2.48 -3.60
N LEU A 74 -1.21 1.25 -3.59
CA LEU A 74 -0.43 0.04 -3.36
C LEU A 74 -0.45 -0.85 -4.59
N SER A 75 0.69 -1.41 -4.97
CA SER A 75 0.78 -2.43 -6.01
C SER A 75 0.99 -3.80 -5.36
N ALA A 76 -0.06 -4.62 -5.39
CA ALA A 76 0.05 -6.01 -4.95
C ALA A 76 1.00 -6.77 -5.88
N GLN A 77 2.12 -7.24 -5.31
CA GLN A 77 3.09 -8.04 -6.02
C GLN A 77 2.62 -9.51 -6.10
N ASN A 78 3.15 -10.29 -7.05
CA ASN A 78 2.71 -11.68 -7.27
C ASN A 78 2.83 -12.56 -6.01
N ASN A 79 3.80 -12.29 -5.13
CA ASN A 79 4.01 -13.00 -3.87
C ASN A 79 2.88 -12.76 -2.85
N ALA A 80 2.09 -11.70 -2.99
CA ALA A 80 1.01 -11.35 -2.08
C ALA A 80 -0.22 -12.25 -2.23
N GLN A 81 -0.30 -13.05 -3.31
CA GLN A 81 -1.45 -13.93 -3.58
C GLN A 81 -2.78 -13.15 -3.53
N PHE A 82 -2.80 -11.98 -4.16
CA PHE A 82 -3.94 -11.09 -4.14
C PHE A 82 -5.10 -11.67 -4.96
N THR A 83 -6.29 -11.71 -4.37
CA THR A 83 -7.53 -12.14 -5.03
C THR A 83 -8.68 -11.21 -4.66
N PHE A 84 -9.63 -11.03 -5.57
CA PHE A 84 -10.87 -10.30 -5.32
C PHE A 84 -12.08 -11.21 -5.52
N ASP A 85 -12.97 -11.26 -4.53
CA ASP A 85 -14.27 -11.93 -4.61
C ASP A 85 -15.36 -10.90 -4.92
N ALA A 86 -15.80 -10.85 -6.17
CA ALA A 86 -16.81 -9.90 -6.64
C ALA A 86 -18.18 -10.10 -5.98
N LYS A 87 -18.52 -11.31 -5.51
CA LYS A 87 -19.82 -11.58 -4.86
C LYS A 87 -19.88 -10.99 -3.46
N LYS A 88 -18.74 -10.95 -2.78
CA LYS A 88 -18.61 -10.42 -1.42
C LYS A 88 -18.06 -8.99 -1.40
N SER A 89 -17.56 -8.52 -2.53
CA SER A 89 -16.79 -7.27 -2.63
C SER A 89 -15.61 -7.27 -1.65
N GLU A 90 -14.87 -8.37 -1.61
CA GLU A 90 -13.76 -8.57 -0.67
C GLU A 90 -12.43 -8.77 -1.40
N ILE A 91 -11.38 -8.07 -0.95
CA ILE A 91 -10.00 -8.39 -1.30
C ILE A 91 -9.41 -9.34 -0.27
N THR A 92 -8.61 -10.29 -0.74
CA THR A 92 -7.82 -11.20 0.09
C THR A 92 -6.38 -11.16 -0.34
N PHE A 93 -5.45 -11.11 0.62
CA PHE A 93 -4.03 -11.21 0.35
C PHE A 93 -3.30 -11.86 1.52
N SER A 94 -2.18 -12.49 1.21
CA SER A 94 -1.28 -13.06 2.21
C SER A 94 -0.33 -11.99 2.76
N GLU A 95 0.09 -12.17 4.01
CA GLU A 95 1.15 -11.38 4.66
C GLU A 95 2.52 -11.73 4.07
N LYS A 96 2.70 -11.47 2.77
CA LYS A 96 3.96 -11.57 2.04
C LYS A 96 4.25 -10.20 1.44
N LYS A 97 5.40 -9.64 1.80
CA LYS A 97 5.89 -8.27 1.50
C LYS A 97 5.25 -7.65 0.25
N ILE A 98 4.26 -6.78 0.45
CA ILE A 98 3.65 -5.96 -0.60
C ILE A 98 4.58 -4.74 -0.77
N VAL A 99 5.01 -4.48 -2.00
CA VAL A 99 5.93 -3.37 -2.30
C VAL A 99 5.11 -2.08 -2.43
N LEU A 100 5.44 -1.09 -1.59
CA LEU A 100 5.00 0.29 -1.78
C LEU A 100 5.70 0.85 -3.03
N TRP A 101 4.93 1.24 -4.04
CA TRP A 101 5.42 2.14 -5.07
C TRP A 101 4.95 3.54 -4.68
N TYR A 102 5.88 4.46 -4.46
CA TYR A 102 5.63 5.87 -4.19
C TYR A 102 6.07 6.71 -5.37
#